data_AF-A0A1D8TVY5-F1
#
_entry.id   AF-A0A1D8TVY5-F1
#
_cell.length_a   1.000
_cell.length_b   1.000
_cell.length_c   1.000
_cell.angle_alpha   90.00
_cell.angle_beta   90.00
_cell.angle_gamma   90.00
#
_symmetry.space_group_name_H-M   'P 1'
#
loop_
_entity.id
_entity.type
_entity.pdbx_description
1 polymer ?
#
loop_
_entity_poly.entity_id
_entity_poly.type
_entity_poly.pdbx_seq_one_letter_code
_entity_poly.pdbx_strand_id
1 'polypeptide(L)'
;MKECHYLTFSLNNCLYGVSTVYVEEIFFLPELTPIPEADPDIVGVINLRGEILPVMDLNLSFNYQSPGYRLTDSVVVLKSEKVRVGIIVNEVYEVRHISPSEISTELYHGRDWARVEEKKFIAGIARSGEDILILSNPESLLQYVETQKLASAEDSLEKEIQDNNHHESELLLVQKPVFCPNATRSERDVFRKRADQLRQSEDSQDVKDLIPLAIIILHGELFGIDLKMVREFTPIGKVTPIPCCPAHIIGNMNLRGEILTLVDIRRVLNLPLMERIDSSQAMVVKLEDIVAGITMEEVCDVIFLNPQEITAVPTGINSGQYEYIQGVAPYQEKIMSILNLQQILLNGGLVINH
;
A
#
# COMPACT_ATOMS: atom_id res chain seq x y z
N MET A 1 -21.21 -10.08 -11.00
CA MET A 1 -20.38 -10.66 -9.92
C MET A 1 -19.65 -9.51 -9.27
N LYS A 2 -19.67 -9.38 -7.93
CA LYS A 2 -18.83 -8.38 -7.27
C LYS A 2 -17.38 -8.85 -7.39
N GLU A 3 -16.55 -8.09 -8.11
CA GLU A 3 -15.10 -8.28 -8.11
C GLU A 3 -14.59 -7.92 -6.71
N CYS A 4 -13.88 -8.84 -6.07
CA CYS A 4 -13.39 -8.66 -4.71
C CYS A 4 -11.87 -8.45 -4.76
N HIS A 5 -11.47 -7.19 -4.81
CA HIS A 5 -10.08 -6.77 -4.69
C HIS A 5 -9.73 -6.57 -3.21
N TYR A 6 -8.57 -7.09 -2.80
CA TYR A 6 -8.07 -6.99 -1.44
C TYR A 6 -6.71 -6.33 -1.42
N LEU A 7 -6.58 -5.23 -0.70
CA LEU A 7 -5.28 -4.68 -0.34
C LEU A 7 -4.61 -5.65 0.63
N THR A 8 -3.42 -6.14 0.28
CA THR A 8 -2.66 -7.04 1.13
C THR A 8 -1.60 -6.30 1.94
N PHE A 9 -1.37 -6.75 3.18
CA PHE A 9 -0.42 -6.15 4.10
C PHE A 9 0.08 -7.19 5.10
N SER A 10 1.23 -6.94 5.72
CA SER A 10 1.74 -7.76 6.81
C SER A 10 1.30 -7.22 8.18
N LEU A 11 1.00 -8.15 9.08
CA LEU A 11 0.82 -7.90 10.49
C LEU A 11 1.46 -9.06 11.26
N ASN A 12 2.47 -8.78 12.09
CA ASN A 12 3.20 -9.79 12.87
C ASN A 12 3.66 -11.00 12.03
N ASN A 13 4.29 -10.72 10.87
CA ASN A 13 4.77 -11.72 9.89
C ASN A 13 3.69 -12.60 9.23
N CYS A 14 2.40 -12.32 9.47
CA CYS A 14 1.29 -12.96 8.77
C CYS A 14 0.75 -12.02 7.68
N LEU A 15 0.29 -12.60 6.57
CA LEU A 15 -0.28 -11.86 5.45
C LEU A 15 -1.79 -11.69 5.64
N TYR A 16 -2.25 -10.45 5.62
CA TYR A 16 -3.65 -10.08 5.75
C TYR A 16 -4.14 -9.37 4.49
N GLY A 17 -5.45 -9.41 4.27
CA GLY A 17 -6.13 -8.71 3.17
C GLY A 17 -7.36 -7.98 3.67
N VAL A 18 -7.53 -6.71 3.28
CA VAL A 18 -8.77 -5.95 3.50
C VAL A 18 -9.40 -5.58 2.17
N SER A 19 -10.72 -5.67 2.07
CA SER A 19 -11.43 -5.30 0.86
C SER A 19 -11.16 -3.84 0.51
N THR A 20 -10.71 -3.58 -0.72
CA THR A 20 -10.38 -2.22 -1.19
C THR A 20 -11.58 -1.29 -1.21
N VAL A 21 -12.81 -1.82 -1.20
CA VAL A 21 -14.05 -1.03 -1.13
C VAL A 21 -14.13 -0.19 0.14
N TYR A 22 -13.51 -0.62 1.23
CA TYR A 22 -13.50 0.10 2.51
C TYR A 22 -12.22 0.91 2.72
N VAL A 23 -11.19 0.70 1.89
CA VAL A 23 -9.93 1.44 2.03
C VAL A 23 -10.16 2.84 1.51
N GLU A 24 -10.08 3.80 2.41
CA GLU A 24 -10.02 5.20 2.07
C GLU A 24 -8.56 5.52 1.76
N GLU A 25 -7.68 5.75 2.73
CA GLU A 25 -6.31 6.24 2.46
C GLU A 25 -5.25 5.35 3.12
N ILE A 26 -4.00 5.44 2.65
CA ILE A 26 -2.85 4.80 3.31
C ILE A 26 -1.72 5.81 3.42
N PHE A 27 -1.13 5.92 4.60
CA PHE A 27 0.06 6.74 4.83
C PHE A 27 0.96 6.09 5.87
N PHE A 28 2.23 6.47 5.88
CA PHE A 28 3.14 6.00 6.93
C PHE A 28 2.69 6.50 8.30
N LEU A 29 2.84 5.64 9.31
CA LEU A 29 2.46 5.91 10.69
C LEU A 29 3.01 7.27 11.15
N PRO A 30 2.14 8.23 11.55
CA PRO A 30 2.54 9.50 12.12
C PRO A 30 2.60 9.41 13.65
N GLU A 31 2.91 10.53 14.31
CA GLU A 31 2.71 10.66 15.75
C GLU A 31 1.21 10.63 16.06
N LEU A 32 0.81 9.76 16.99
CA LEU A 32 -0.56 9.67 17.48
C LEU A 32 -0.70 10.45 18.80
N THR A 33 -1.87 11.03 19.03
CA THR A 33 -2.25 11.55 20.34
C THR A 33 -2.97 10.44 21.11
N PRO A 34 -2.40 9.86 22.18
CA PRO A 34 -3.06 8.80 22.93
C PRO A 34 -4.35 9.31 23.60
N ILE A 35 -5.39 8.50 23.58
CA ILE A 35 -6.66 8.83 24.24
C ILE A 35 -6.67 8.19 25.63
N PRO A 36 -6.75 8.97 26.72
CA PRO A 36 -6.95 8.43 28.06
C PRO A 36 -8.27 7.64 28.12
N GLU A 37 -8.26 6.49 28.80
CA GLU A 37 -9.46 5.67 29.05
C GLU A 37 -10.08 4.98 27.82
N ALA A 38 -9.45 5.08 26.63
CA ALA A 38 -9.82 4.27 25.48
C ALA A 38 -9.43 2.80 25.68
N ASP A 39 -10.12 1.91 24.95
CA ASP A 39 -9.75 0.49 24.92
C ASP A 39 -8.29 0.32 24.44
N PRO A 40 -7.53 -0.65 24.98
CA PRO A 40 -6.09 -0.75 24.72
C PRO A 40 -5.69 -0.93 23.25
N ASP A 41 -6.60 -1.39 22.40
CA ASP A 41 -6.35 -1.53 20.97
C ASP A 41 -6.55 -0.22 20.19
N ILE A 42 -7.27 0.76 20.74
CA ILE A 42 -7.33 2.14 20.22
C ILE A 42 -6.15 2.92 20.79
N VAL A 43 -5.07 2.96 20.02
CA VAL A 43 -3.76 3.46 20.46
C VAL A 43 -3.65 4.98 20.45
N GLY A 44 -4.57 5.65 19.76
CA GLY A 44 -4.68 7.11 19.79
C GLY A 44 -5.55 7.64 18.67
N VAL A 45 -5.46 8.95 18.46
CA VAL A 45 -6.06 9.67 17.34
C VAL A 45 -5.03 10.48 16.59
N ILE A 46 -5.37 10.82 15.34
CA ILE A 46 -4.66 11.83 14.56
C ILE A 46 -5.67 12.87 14.07
N ASN A 47 -5.18 14.07 13.78
CA ASN A 47 -5.92 15.03 12.99
C ASN A 47 -5.53 14.81 11.52
N LEU A 48 -6.46 14.27 10.74
CA LEU A 48 -6.34 14.07 9.32
C LEU A 48 -7.18 15.14 8.62
N ARG A 49 -6.52 16.19 8.11
CA ARG A 49 -7.14 17.29 7.36
C ARG A 49 -8.29 18.01 8.10
N GLY A 50 -8.13 18.20 9.41
CA GLY A 50 -9.13 18.84 10.26
C GLY A 50 -10.11 17.87 10.92
N GLU A 51 -10.17 16.61 10.50
CA GLU A 51 -11.02 15.58 11.11
C GLU A 51 -10.22 14.70 12.06
N ILE A 52 -10.81 14.35 13.21
CA ILE A 52 -10.21 13.42 14.16
C ILE A 52 -10.41 11.99 13.65
N LEU A 53 -9.31 11.31 13.33
CA LEU A 53 -9.32 9.91 12.93
C LEU A 53 -8.81 9.04 14.10
N PRO A 54 -9.63 8.15 14.67
CA PRO A 54 -9.17 7.16 15.63
C PRO A 54 -8.29 6.12 14.94
N VAL A 55 -7.20 5.74 15.60
CA VAL A 55 -6.21 4.78 15.08
C VAL A 55 -6.12 3.59 16.02
N MET A 56 -6.25 2.40 15.44
CA MET A 56 -6.29 1.11 16.12
C MET A 56 -5.10 0.24 15.73
N ASP A 57 -4.50 -0.47 16.69
CA ASP A 57 -3.47 -1.47 16.44
C ASP A 57 -4.10 -2.87 16.46
N LEU A 58 -4.16 -3.50 15.28
CA LEU A 58 -4.73 -4.84 15.14
C LEU A 58 -3.95 -5.91 15.92
N ASN A 59 -2.66 -5.71 16.19
CA ASN A 59 -1.92 -6.65 17.04
C ASN A 59 -2.50 -6.69 18.45
N LEU A 60 -2.83 -5.52 19.00
CA LEU A 60 -3.44 -5.41 20.32
C LEU A 60 -4.87 -5.96 20.31
N SER A 61 -5.64 -5.71 19.24
CA SER A 61 -6.97 -6.32 19.06
C SER A 61 -6.93 -7.85 19.01
N PHE A 62 -5.88 -8.43 18.42
CA PHE A 62 -5.65 -9.88 18.36
C PHE A 62 -4.85 -10.42 19.55
N ASN A 63 -4.54 -9.56 20.52
CA ASN A 63 -3.82 -9.91 21.75
C ASN A 63 -2.39 -10.44 21.49
N TYR A 64 -1.80 -10.09 20.34
CA TYR A 64 -0.39 -10.28 20.04
C TYR A 64 0.47 -9.30 20.84
N GLN A 65 1.72 -9.68 21.12
CA GLN A 65 2.70 -8.73 21.64
C GLN A 65 3.07 -7.77 20.52
N SER A 66 2.81 -6.47 20.71
CA SER A 66 3.25 -5.46 19.76
C SER A 66 4.79 -5.40 19.78
N PRO A 67 5.48 -5.58 18.64
CA PRO A 67 6.94 -5.48 18.56
C PRO A 67 7.45 -4.03 18.74
N GLY A 68 6.54 -3.07 18.94
CA GLY A 68 6.83 -1.64 18.87
C GLY A 68 6.66 -1.11 17.45
N TYR A 69 6.38 0.19 17.36
CA TYR A 69 6.15 0.87 16.09
C TYR A 69 7.47 1.23 15.40
N ARG A 70 7.48 1.07 14.07
CA ARG A 70 8.62 1.36 13.19
C ARG A 70 8.26 2.49 12.25
N LEU A 71 9.27 3.18 11.71
CA LEU A 71 9.05 4.22 10.69
C LEU A 71 8.44 3.67 9.39
N THR A 72 8.58 2.38 9.12
CA THR A 72 8.02 1.68 7.95
C THR A 72 6.58 1.25 8.15
N ASP A 73 6.06 1.27 9.37
CA ASP A 73 4.67 0.89 9.61
C ASP A 73 3.74 1.94 8.98
N SER A 74 2.56 1.48 8.56
CA SER A 74 1.58 2.30 7.85
C SER A 74 0.24 2.28 8.58
N VAL A 75 -0.54 3.33 8.35
CA VAL A 75 -1.95 3.40 8.75
C VAL A 75 -2.77 3.23 7.49
N VAL A 76 -3.65 2.21 7.49
CA VAL A 76 -4.68 2.02 6.46
C VAL A 76 -5.99 2.58 7.01
N VAL A 77 -6.49 3.65 6.42
CA VAL A 77 -7.77 4.27 6.79
C VAL A 77 -8.90 3.48 6.15
N LEU A 78 -9.80 2.96 6.98
CA LEU A 78 -11.02 2.29 6.58
C LEU A 78 -12.21 3.24 6.78
N LYS A 79 -13.15 3.23 5.84
CA LYS A 79 -14.33 4.10 5.87
C LYS A 79 -15.62 3.35 5.52
N SER A 80 -16.68 3.68 6.26
CA SER A 80 -18.08 3.48 5.88
C SER A 80 -18.79 4.84 5.75
N GLU A 81 -20.09 4.84 5.48
CA GLU A 81 -20.88 6.09 5.37
C GLU A 81 -20.85 6.96 6.63
N LYS A 82 -20.60 6.36 7.81
CA LYS A 82 -20.72 7.06 9.10
C LYS A 82 -19.44 7.11 9.93
N VAL A 83 -18.52 6.17 9.69
CA VAL A 83 -17.38 5.92 10.58
C VAL A 83 -16.11 5.78 9.76
N ARG A 84 -15.02 6.33 10.29
CA ARG A 84 -13.67 6.19 9.77
C ARG A 84 -12.77 5.66 10.89
N VAL A 85 -11.81 4.80 10.54
CA VAL A 85 -10.80 4.30 11.48
C VAL A 85 -9.50 4.02 10.74
N GLY A 86 -8.37 4.43 11.31
CA GLY A 86 -7.05 3.97 10.87
C GLY A 86 -6.70 2.64 11.52
N ILE A 87 -6.22 1.65 10.76
CA ILE A 87 -5.59 0.45 11.30
C ILE A 87 -4.09 0.49 11.06
N ILE A 88 -3.29 0.19 12.09
CA ILE A 88 -1.84 0.11 11.96
C ILE A 88 -1.47 -1.26 11.38
N VAL A 89 -0.60 -1.24 10.36
CA VAL A 89 -0.07 -2.42 9.67
C VAL A 89 1.44 -2.29 9.51
N ASN A 90 2.15 -3.41 9.40
CA ASN A 90 3.61 -3.41 9.37
C ASN A 90 4.20 -3.02 8.02
N GLU A 91 3.58 -3.48 6.93
CA GLU A 91 4.00 -3.21 5.57
C GLU A 91 2.82 -3.47 4.64
N VAL A 92 2.59 -2.59 3.66
CA VAL A 92 1.54 -2.73 2.65
C VAL A 92 2.17 -3.30 1.39
N TYR A 93 1.49 -4.26 0.76
CA TYR A 93 1.93 -4.92 -0.46
C TYR A 93 1.00 -4.58 -1.63
N GLU A 94 0.67 -5.56 -2.46
CA GLU A 94 -0.14 -5.41 -3.66
C GLU A 94 -1.65 -5.55 -3.38
N VAL A 95 -2.46 -5.16 -4.37
CA VAL A 95 -3.89 -5.47 -4.40
C VAL A 95 -4.08 -6.79 -5.13
N ARG A 96 -4.67 -7.78 -4.46
CA ARG A 96 -4.97 -9.09 -5.03
C ARG A 96 -6.44 -9.23 -5.38
N HIS A 97 -6.74 -9.79 -6.54
CA HIS A 97 -8.08 -10.27 -6.85
C HIS A 97 -8.27 -11.67 -6.26
N ILE A 98 -9.32 -11.87 -5.48
CA ILE A 98 -9.61 -13.14 -4.83
C ILE A 98 -11.04 -13.53 -5.15
N SER A 99 -11.21 -14.72 -5.72
CA SER A 99 -12.54 -15.21 -6.02
C SER A 99 -13.27 -15.58 -4.71
N PRO A 100 -14.56 -15.28 -4.56
CA PRO A 100 -15.35 -15.74 -3.41
C PRO A 100 -15.29 -17.27 -3.19
N SER A 101 -15.05 -18.04 -4.25
CA SER A 101 -14.89 -19.51 -4.16
C SER A 101 -13.57 -19.95 -3.53
N GLU A 102 -12.57 -19.07 -3.44
CA GLU A 102 -11.26 -19.32 -2.83
C GLU A 102 -11.23 -18.98 -1.34
N ILE A 103 -12.30 -18.34 -0.86
CA ILE A 103 -12.44 -17.92 0.54
C ILE A 103 -13.08 -19.05 1.33
N SER A 104 -12.34 -19.57 2.30
CA SER A 104 -12.89 -20.46 3.33
C SER A 104 -13.28 -19.63 4.56
N THR A 105 -14.52 -19.82 5.02
CA THR A 105 -15.01 -19.27 6.29
C THR A 105 -14.88 -20.26 7.45
N GLU A 106 -14.45 -21.49 7.17
CA GLU A 106 -14.12 -22.49 8.20
C GLU A 106 -12.75 -22.15 8.82
N LEU A 107 -12.77 -21.30 9.85
CA LEU A 107 -11.61 -21.05 10.70
C LEU A 107 -11.35 -22.33 11.49
N TYR A 108 -10.28 -23.07 11.17
CA TYR A 108 -9.91 -24.28 11.90
C TYR A 108 -9.80 -23.96 13.41
N HIS A 109 -10.48 -24.74 14.26
CA HIS A 109 -10.43 -24.59 15.72
C HIS A 109 -9.04 -24.93 16.29
N GLY A 110 -8.10 -23.98 16.19
CA GLY A 110 -6.87 -23.92 16.99
C GLY A 110 -7.07 -23.02 18.21
N ARG A 111 -6.41 -23.39 19.32
CA ARG A 111 -6.59 -22.78 20.65
C ARG A 111 -6.26 -21.27 20.73
N ASP A 112 -5.65 -20.68 19.71
CA ASP A 112 -5.26 -19.27 19.69
C ASP A 112 -6.31 -18.32 19.09
N TRP A 113 -7.36 -18.82 18.40
CA TRP A 113 -8.38 -17.99 17.76
C TRP A 113 -9.66 -17.78 18.59
N ALA A 114 -9.76 -18.45 19.75
CA ALA A 114 -11.00 -18.52 20.55
C ALA A 114 -11.51 -17.17 21.11
N ARG A 115 -10.72 -16.08 21.04
CA ARG A 115 -11.16 -14.72 21.43
C ARG A 115 -11.31 -13.75 20.25
N VAL A 116 -10.68 -14.02 19.11
CA VAL A 116 -10.94 -13.30 17.85
C VAL A 116 -12.40 -13.53 17.41
N GLU A 117 -12.99 -14.64 17.84
CA GLU A 117 -14.41 -14.98 17.67
C GLU A 117 -15.38 -13.99 18.37
N GLU A 118 -14.99 -13.30 19.45
CA GLU A 118 -15.88 -12.35 20.14
C GLU A 118 -16.09 -11.06 19.31
N LYS A 119 -15.05 -10.57 18.62
CA LYS A 119 -15.09 -9.32 17.84
C LYS A 119 -15.30 -9.52 16.32
N LYS A 120 -15.22 -10.76 15.80
CA LYS A 120 -15.46 -11.12 14.37
C LYS A 120 -14.66 -10.29 13.35
N PHE A 121 -13.44 -9.89 13.71
CA PHE A 121 -12.56 -9.09 12.86
C PHE A 121 -11.97 -9.83 11.65
N ILE A 122 -12.15 -11.15 11.58
CA ILE A 122 -11.72 -11.98 10.45
C ILE A 122 -12.96 -12.42 9.67
N ALA A 123 -12.98 -12.14 8.37
CA ALA A 123 -14.04 -12.53 7.45
C ALA A 123 -13.83 -13.95 6.90
N GLY A 124 -12.57 -14.38 6.76
CA GLY A 124 -12.24 -15.70 6.26
C GLY A 124 -10.75 -15.84 5.94
N ILE A 125 -10.39 -16.94 5.30
CA ILE A 125 -9.02 -17.22 4.87
C ILE A 125 -9.07 -17.60 3.39
N ALA A 126 -8.23 -16.95 2.58
CA ALA A 126 -8.00 -17.32 1.19
C ALA A 126 -6.65 -18.04 1.07
N ARG A 127 -6.62 -19.10 0.25
CA ARG A 127 -5.37 -19.77 -0.13
C ARG A 127 -5.02 -19.40 -1.57
N SER A 128 -3.85 -18.81 -1.77
CA SER A 128 -3.30 -18.55 -3.10
C SER A 128 -1.94 -19.22 -3.22
N GLY A 129 -1.91 -20.41 -3.83
CA GLY A 129 -0.69 -21.23 -3.87
C GLY A 129 -0.32 -21.77 -2.48
N GLU A 130 0.91 -21.50 -2.03
CA GLU A 130 1.41 -21.89 -0.69
C GLU A 130 1.12 -20.83 0.39
N ASP A 131 0.75 -19.61 0.00
CA ASP A 131 0.52 -18.52 0.93
C ASP A 131 -0.92 -18.53 1.48
N ILE A 132 -1.01 -18.35 2.80
CA ILE A 132 -2.27 -18.18 3.52
C ILE A 132 -2.52 -16.69 3.69
N LEU A 133 -3.63 -16.20 3.14
CA LEU A 133 -4.06 -14.82 3.29
C LEU A 133 -5.26 -14.74 4.23
N ILE A 134 -5.12 -14.00 5.31
CA ILE A 134 -6.19 -13.80 6.30
C ILE A 134 -7.01 -12.58 5.91
N LEU A 135 -8.29 -12.76 5.62
CA LEU A 135 -9.18 -11.67 5.20
C LEU A 135 -9.79 -10.99 6.43
N SER A 136 -9.53 -9.68 6.59
CA SER A 136 -10.15 -8.89 7.64
C SER A 136 -11.62 -8.58 7.31
N ASN A 137 -12.41 -8.36 8.36
CA ASN A 137 -13.79 -7.94 8.29
C ASN A 137 -13.89 -6.43 8.60
N PRO A 138 -13.82 -5.55 7.57
CA PRO A 138 -13.83 -4.10 7.77
C PRO A 138 -15.13 -3.61 8.42
N GLU A 139 -16.27 -4.26 8.16
CA GLU A 139 -17.55 -3.89 8.78
C GLU A 139 -17.51 -4.08 10.30
N SER A 140 -16.95 -5.20 10.77
CA SER A 140 -16.82 -5.46 12.21
C SER A 140 -15.82 -4.51 12.88
N LEU A 141 -14.73 -4.16 12.19
CA LEU A 141 -13.75 -3.18 12.67
C LEU A 141 -14.38 -1.79 12.83
N LEU A 142 -15.13 -1.34 11.82
CA LEU A 142 -15.82 -0.05 11.83
C LEU A 142 -16.93 0.00 12.88
N GLN A 143 -17.72 -1.07 13.01
CA GLN A 143 -18.78 -1.16 14.02
C GLN A 143 -18.23 -1.14 15.45
N TYR A 144 -17.07 -1.76 15.67
CA TYR A 144 -16.41 -1.76 16.98
C TYR A 144 -16.06 -0.33 17.41
N VAL A 145 -15.44 0.45 16.53
CA VAL A 145 -15.05 1.84 16.79
C VAL A 145 -16.29 2.72 17.02
N GLU A 146 -17.36 2.53 16.24
CA GLU A 146 -18.64 3.23 16.44
C GLU A 146 -19.20 3.00 17.85
N THR A 147 -19.12 1.76 18.33
CA THR A 147 -19.68 1.34 19.62
C THR A 147 -18.89 1.89 20.81
N GLN A 148 -17.60 2.18 20.63
CA GLN A 148 -16.73 2.73 21.68
C GLN A 148 -17.07 4.17 22.09
N LYS A 149 -18.01 4.86 21.40
CA LYS A 149 -18.39 6.25 21.71
C LYS A 149 -17.18 7.15 21.96
N LEU A 150 -16.24 7.18 21.01
CA LEU A 150 -15.05 8.06 21.01
C LEU A 150 -15.38 9.58 21.02
N ALA A 151 -16.67 9.94 21.04
CA ALA A 151 -17.17 11.31 21.17
C ALA A 151 -16.60 12.08 22.39
N SER A 152 -16.14 11.40 23.45
CA SER A 152 -15.45 12.07 24.57
C SER A 152 -14.03 12.56 24.23
N ALA A 153 -13.38 11.93 23.24
CA ALA A 153 -12.05 12.33 22.77
C ALA A 153 -12.14 13.54 21.82
N GLU A 154 -13.17 13.62 20.97
CA GLU A 154 -13.43 14.78 20.12
C GLU A 154 -13.59 16.07 20.94
N ASP A 155 -14.40 16.03 22.00
CA ASP A 155 -14.60 17.15 22.95
C ASP A 155 -13.32 17.56 23.71
N SER A 156 -12.38 16.62 23.90
CA SER A 156 -11.12 16.85 24.60
C SER A 156 -10.05 17.43 23.67
N LEU A 157 -9.98 16.97 22.41
CA LEU A 157 -9.07 17.49 21.40
C LEU A 157 -9.53 18.84 20.82
N GLU A 158 -10.84 19.08 20.67
CA GLU A 158 -11.36 20.40 20.24
C GLU A 158 -10.98 21.51 21.24
N LYS A 159 -11.01 21.22 22.54
CA LYS A 159 -10.56 22.16 23.59
C LYS A 159 -9.05 22.42 23.51
N GLU A 160 -8.23 21.40 23.28
CA GLU A 160 -6.76 21.58 23.12
C GLU A 160 -6.39 22.35 21.83
N ILE A 161 -7.15 22.18 20.74
CA ILE A 161 -6.94 22.92 19.49
C ILE A 161 -7.31 24.41 19.67
N GLN A 162 -8.32 24.73 20.48
CA GLN A 162 -8.69 26.11 20.81
C GLN A 162 -7.71 26.78 21.79
N ASP A 163 -7.23 26.05 22.81
CA ASP A 163 -6.31 26.60 23.82
C ASP A 163 -4.88 26.85 23.27
N ASN A 164 -4.42 26.08 22.28
CA ASN A 164 -3.09 26.30 21.67
C ASN A 164 -2.95 27.64 20.91
N ASN A 165 -4.05 28.38 20.70
CA ASN A 165 -4.00 29.73 20.12
C ASN A 165 -3.81 30.84 21.17
N HIS A 166 -3.97 30.57 22.47
CA HIS A 166 -3.76 31.57 23.51
C HIS A 166 -3.13 30.98 24.78
N HIS A 167 -1.88 31.40 25.01
CA HIS A 167 -1.10 31.35 26.25
C HIS A 167 -0.27 30.08 26.50
N GLU A 168 1.02 30.18 26.15
CA GLU A 168 2.09 29.57 26.91
C GLU A 168 2.03 30.09 28.36
N SER A 169 1.41 29.35 29.26
CA SER A 169 1.56 29.59 30.70
C SER A 169 1.43 28.29 31.49
N GLU A 170 2.54 27.97 32.13
CA GLU A 170 2.76 26.97 33.19
C GLU A 170 1.49 26.50 33.93
N LEU A 171 1.01 25.29 33.66
CA LEU A 171 0.20 24.55 34.62
C LEU A 171 0.51 23.04 34.56
N LEU A 172 1.10 22.56 35.66
CA LEU A 172 1.15 21.19 36.20
C LEU A 172 1.55 20.05 35.24
N LEU A 173 2.69 19.44 35.58
CA LEU A 173 3.24 18.16 35.08
C LEU A 173 2.25 16.99 35.23
N VAL A 174 1.14 16.99 34.50
CA VAL A 174 0.51 15.75 34.07
C VAL A 174 1.41 15.26 32.95
N GLN A 175 2.17 14.19 33.19
CA GLN A 175 2.92 13.52 32.12
C GLN A 175 1.90 13.10 31.07
N LYS A 176 1.76 13.90 29.99
CA LYS A 176 0.89 13.53 28.87
C LYS A 176 1.39 12.18 28.35
N PRO A 177 0.50 11.20 28.13
CA PRO A 177 0.92 9.93 27.56
C PRO A 177 1.59 10.22 26.21
N VAL A 178 2.86 9.82 26.08
CA VAL A 178 3.66 10.03 24.87
C VAL A 178 3.52 8.80 24.00
N PHE A 179 3.11 8.98 22.75
CA PHE A 179 3.12 7.91 21.76
C PHE A 179 4.55 7.46 21.49
N CYS A 180 4.78 6.14 21.43
CA CYS A 180 6.11 5.55 21.25
C CYS A 180 7.18 6.09 22.24
N PRO A 181 7.05 5.88 23.56
CA PRO A 181 8.01 6.44 24.53
C PRO A 181 9.45 5.94 24.32
N ASN A 182 9.60 4.76 23.72
CA ASN A 182 10.89 4.12 23.44
C ASN A 182 11.54 4.56 22.12
N ALA A 183 10.86 5.37 21.29
CA ALA A 183 11.42 5.84 20.03
C ALA A 183 12.61 6.81 20.27
N THR A 184 13.59 6.76 19.35
CA THR A 184 14.72 7.70 19.34
C THR A 184 14.22 9.12 19.07
N ARG A 185 15.08 10.14 19.34
CA ARG A 185 14.72 11.54 19.02
C ARG A 185 14.47 11.73 17.52
N SER A 186 15.30 11.15 16.68
CA SER A 186 15.16 11.23 15.21
C SER A 186 13.87 10.58 14.71
N GLU A 187 13.50 9.41 15.24
CA GLU A 187 12.23 8.76 14.87
C GLU A 187 11.01 9.60 15.30
N ARG A 188 11.04 10.15 16.52
CA ARG A 188 9.98 11.07 16.98
C ARG A 188 9.84 12.30 16.09
N ASP A 189 10.95 12.87 15.65
CA ASP A 189 10.92 14.01 14.73
C ASP A 189 10.28 13.64 13.38
N VAL A 190 10.49 12.42 12.88
CA VAL A 190 9.83 11.90 11.67
C VAL A 190 8.34 11.71 11.89
N PHE A 191 7.94 11.05 12.98
CA PHE A 191 6.53 10.85 13.35
C PHE A 191 5.79 12.18 13.47
N ARG A 192 6.37 13.18 14.15
CA ARG A 192 5.79 14.52 14.30
C ARG A 192 5.63 15.23 12.96
N LYS A 193 6.67 15.21 12.12
CA LYS A 193 6.61 15.81 10.76
C LYS A 193 5.49 15.20 9.91
N ARG A 194 5.29 13.88 9.98
CA ARG A 194 4.17 13.20 9.29
C ARG A 194 2.83 13.67 9.82
N ALA A 195 2.68 13.78 11.15
CA ALA A 195 1.46 14.29 11.76
C ALA A 195 1.15 15.73 11.31
N ASP A 196 2.15 16.60 11.25
CA ASP A 196 1.98 17.98 10.78
C ASP A 196 1.59 18.05 9.30
N GLN A 197 2.17 17.20 8.45
CA GLN A 197 1.83 17.12 7.02
C GLN A 197 0.37 16.69 6.80
N LEU A 198 -0.11 15.70 7.55
CA LEU A 198 -1.48 15.21 7.45
C LEU A 198 -2.53 16.24 7.93
N ARG A 199 -2.14 17.18 8.80
CA ARG A 199 -3.00 18.30 9.22
C ARG A 199 -3.15 19.36 8.14
N GLN A 200 -2.08 19.66 7.40
CA GLN A 200 -2.00 20.78 6.46
C GLN A 200 -2.35 20.42 5.02
N SER A 201 -2.49 19.13 4.68
CA SER A 201 -2.98 18.75 3.36
C SER A 201 -4.45 19.14 3.22
N GLU A 202 -4.77 20.24 2.54
CA GLU A 202 -6.15 20.65 2.21
C GLU A 202 -6.80 19.73 1.15
N ASP A 203 -6.07 18.75 0.63
CA ASP A 203 -6.60 17.78 -0.33
C ASP A 203 -7.30 16.62 0.37
N SER A 204 -8.53 16.85 0.85
CA SER A 204 -9.53 15.78 0.93
C SER A 204 -9.93 15.37 -0.50
N GLN A 205 -8.98 14.82 -1.25
CA GLN A 205 -9.27 14.23 -2.55
C GLN A 205 -9.68 12.78 -2.32
N ASP A 206 -10.89 12.46 -2.76
CA ASP A 206 -11.45 11.12 -2.75
C ASP A 206 -10.36 10.13 -3.21
N VAL A 207 -10.08 9.10 -2.42
CA VAL A 207 -9.11 8.05 -2.81
C VAL A 207 -9.59 7.22 -4.01
N LYS A 208 -10.77 7.55 -4.54
CA LYS A 208 -11.18 7.13 -5.89
C LYS A 208 -10.21 7.61 -6.98
N ASP A 209 -9.49 8.71 -6.76
CA ASP A 209 -8.66 9.35 -7.77
C ASP A 209 -7.15 9.19 -7.56
N LEU A 210 -6.69 8.66 -6.41
CA LEU A 210 -5.27 8.33 -6.22
C LEU A 210 -4.88 7.14 -7.10
N ILE A 211 -3.70 7.21 -7.69
CA ILE A 211 -3.15 6.15 -8.52
C ILE A 211 -2.25 5.28 -7.64
N PRO A 212 -2.60 4.01 -7.36
CA PRO A 212 -1.70 3.10 -6.69
C PRO A 212 -0.54 2.76 -7.63
N LEU A 213 0.69 3.08 -7.21
CA LEU A 213 1.91 2.86 -7.99
C LEU A 213 2.82 1.88 -7.26
N ALA A 214 3.28 0.85 -7.98
CA ALA A 214 4.45 0.07 -7.57
C ALA A 214 5.72 0.77 -8.03
N ILE A 215 6.69 0.91 -7.14
CA ILE A 215 7.99 1.49 -7.43
C ILE A 215 8.96 0.35 -7.71
N ILE A 216 9.53 0.33 -8.91
CA ILE A 216 10.49 -0.68 -9.34
C ILE A 216 11.83 -0.04 -9.70
N ILE A 217 12.89 -0.84 -9.60
CA ILE A 217 14.21 -0.47 -10.10
C ILE A 217 14.48 -1.15 -11.44
N LEU A 218 14.93 -0.34 -12.40
CA LEU A 218 15.50 -0.81 -13.66
C LEU A 218 16.82 -0.06 -13.89
N HIS A 219 17.94 -0.79 -13.93
CA HIS A 219 19.28 -0.23 -14.10
C HIS A 219 19.63 0.85 -13.07
N GLY A 220 19.20 0.70 -11.83
CA GLY A 220 19.39 1.69 -10.76
C GLY A 220 18.52 2.96 -10.85
N GLU A 221 17.63 3.05 -11.84
CA GLU A 221 16.64 4.12 -11.96
C GLU A 221 15.27 3.69 -11.39
N LEU A 222 14.54 4.65 -10.81
CA LEU A 222 13.25 4.43 -10.16
C LEU A 222 12.09 4.68 -11.12
N PHE A 223 11.23 3.68 -11.26
CA PHE A 223 10.03 3.77 -12.09
C PHE A 223 8.77 3.47 -11.29
N GLY A 224 7.75 4.30 -11.48
CA GLY A 224 6.40 4.08 -10.96
C GLY A 224 5.53 3.37 -11.99
N ILE A 225 4.86 2.31 -11.57
CA ILE A 225 3.96 1.50 -12.38
C ILE A 225 2.55 1.52 -11.79
N ASP A 226 1.54 1.85 -12.59
CA ASP A 226 0.15 1.70 -12.17
C ASP A 226 -0.19 0.25 -11.82
N LEU A 227 -0.45 0.02 -10.53
CA LEU A 227 -0.82 -1.29 -9.99
C LEU A 227 -2.10 -1.84 -10.60
N LYS A 228 -2.99 -1.01 -11.16
CA LYS A 228 -4.18 -1.48 -11.88
C LYS A 228 -3.85 -2.38 -13.06
N MET A 229 -2.66 -2.21 -13.66
CA MET A 229 -2.18 -3.03 -14.78
C MET A 229 -1.38 -4.26 -14.34
N VAL A 230 -1.03 -4.36 -13.07
CA VAL A 230 -0.19 -5.42 -12.52
C VAL A 230 -1.07 -6.52 -11.94
N ARG A 231 -0.84 -7.75 -12.39
CA ARG A 231 -1.52 -8.95 -11.90
C ARG A 231 -0.81 -9.56 -10.69
N GLU A 232 0.51 -9.71 -10.78
CA GLU A 232 1.37 -10.25 -9.73
C GLU A 232 2.85 -9.97 -10.07
N PHE A 233 3.71 -9.99 -9.06
CA PHE A 233 5.16 -10.09 -9.22
C PHE A 233 5.59 -11.54 -9.02
N THR A 234 6.48 -12.05 -9.86
CA THR A 234 6.84 -13.47 -9.85
C THR A 234 8.32 -13.69 -10.18
N PRO A 235 8.99 -14.67 -9.56
CA PRO A 235 10.36 -15.01 -9.92
C PRO A 235 10.43 -15.58 -11.34
N ILE A 236 11.52 -15.26 -12.05
CA ILE A 236 11.75 -15.79 -13.40
C ILE A 236 12.31 -17.20 -13.28
N GLY A 237 11.53 -18.18 -13.74
CA GLY A 237 11.92 -19.58 -13.82
C GLY A 237 12.66 -19.92 -15.11
N LYS A 238 12.47 -21.15 -15.59
CA LYS A 238 13.05 -21.60 -16.85
C LYS A 238 12.42 -20.87 -18.04
N VAL A 239 13.23 -20.12 -18.77
CA VAL A 239 12.83 -19.44 -20.01
C VAL A 239 13.12 -20.30 -21.24
N THR A 240 12.14 -20.38 -22.14
CA THR A 240 12.22 -21.04 -23.44
C THR A 240 12.35 -19.96 -24.52
N PRO A 241 13.48 -19.87 -25.23
CA PRO A 241 13.68 -18.85 -26.27
C PRO A 241 12.66 -18.98 -27.39
N ILE A 242 12.19 -17.84 -27.91
CA ILE A 242 11.32 -17.79 -29.08
C ILE A 242 12.19 -17.46 -30.31
N PRO A 243 12.22 -18.31 -31.35
CA PRO A 243 12.95 -18.00 -32.58
C PRO A 243 12.34 -16.78 -33.31
N CYS A 244 13.18 -15.98 -33.95
CA CYS A 244 12.76 -14.87 -34.81
C CYS A 244 11.91 -13.78 -34.13
N CYS A 245 11.94 -13.68 -32.80
CA CYS A 245 11.26 -12.62 -32.07
C CYS A 245 12.04 -11.29 -32.12
N PRO A 246 11.36 -10.14 -31.95
CA PRO A 246 12.02 -8.87 -31.70
C PRO A 246 12.97 -8.94 -30.51
N ALA A 247 14.02 -8.13 -30.54
CA ALA A 247 15.07 -8.15 -29.52
C ALA A 247 14.54 -7.93 -28.08
N HIS A 248 13.46 -7.16 -27.88
CA HIS A 248 12.91 -6.95 -26.54
C HIS A 248 12.23 -8.20 -25.95
N ILE A 249 11.94 -9.24 -26.75
CA ILE A 249 11.36 -10.49 -26.27
C ILE A 249 12.47 -11.41 -25.78
N ILE A 250 12.43 -11.76 -24.49
CA ILE A 250 13.41 -12.65 -23.86
C ILE A 250 13.06 -14.12 -24.17
N GLY A 251 11.76 -14.45 -24.16
CA GLY A 251 11.27 -15.81 -24.41
C GLY A 251 10.01 -16.09 -23.61
N ASN A 252 9.63 -17.36 -23.50
CA ASN A 252 8.45 -17.79 -22.77
C ASN A 252 8.81 -18.54 -21.49
N MET A 253 8.07 -18.31 -20.41
CA MET A 253 8.11 -19.17 -19.23
C MET A 253 6.74 -19.77 -18.93
N ASN A 254 6.72 -20.86 -18.18
CA ASN A 254 5.47 -21.41 -17.66
C ASN A 254 5.14 -20.71 -16.34
N LEU A 255 3.98 -20.08 -16.26
CA LEU A 255 3.45 -19.50 -15.04
C LEU A 255 2.13 -20.20 -14.71
N ARG A 256 2.16 -21.06 -13.69
CA ARG A 256 0.99 -21.82 -13.18
C ARG A 256 0.23 -22.61 -14.28
N GLY A 257 0.95 -23.16 -15.25
CA GLY A 257 0.37 -23.91 -16.37
C GLY A 257 0.08 -23.08 -17.62
N GLU A 258 0.15 -21.76 -17.54
CA GLU A 258 -0.01 -20.85 -18.67
C GLU A 258 1.34 -20.43 -19.26
N ILE A 259 1.36 -20.10 -20.56
CA ILE A 259 2.55 -19.57 -21.23
C ILE A 259 2.58 -18.06 -21.00
N LEU A 260 3.64 -17.56 -20.36
CA LEU A 260 3.89 -16.14 -20.19
C LEU A 260 5.08 -15.69 -21.05
N THR A 261 4.84 -14.75 -21.96
CA THR A 261 5.91 -14.10 -22.74
C THR A 261 6.64 -13.08 -21.88
N LEU A 262 7.95 -13.23 -21.76
CA LEU A 262 8.84 -12.34 -21.01
C LEU A 262 9.46 -11.28 -21.93
N VAL A 263 9.48 -10.05 -21.43
CA VAL A 263 9.85 -8.84 -22.16
C VAL A 263 10.84 -8.03 -21.35
N ASP A 264 11.93 -7.59 -21.99
CA ASP A 264 12.86 -6.60 -21.46
C ASP A 264 12.51 -5.20 -21.98
N ILE A 265 11.85 -4.40 -21.14
CA ILE A 265 11.47 -3.03 -21.50
C ILE A 265 12.64 -2.05 -21.46
N ARG A 266 13.82 -2.42 -20.94
CA ARG A 266 15.02 -1.56 -20.97
C ARG A 266 15.39 -1.18 -22.40
N ARG A 267 15.17 -2.08 -23.36
CA ARG A 267 15.38 -1.79 -24.80
C ARG A 267 14.45 -0.70 -25.31
N VAL A 268 13.18 -0.74 -24.90
CA VAL A 268 12.15 0.24 -25.29
C VAL A 268 12.44 1.60 -24.63
N LEU A 269 12.91 1.58 -23.38
CA LEU A 269 13.30 2.77 -22.63
C LEU A 269 14.70 3.30 -23.01
N ASN A 270 15.42 2.65 -23.93
CA ASN A 270 16.79 2.98 -24.33
C ASN A 270 17.78 3.02 -23.13
N LEU A 271 17.56 2.15 -22.14
CA LEU A 271 18.43 1.97 -20.99
C LEU A 271 19.58 0.99 -21.33
N PRO A 272 20.76 1.12 -20.69
CA PRO A 272 21.87 0.20 -20.90
C PRO A 272 21.45 -1.25 -20.64
N LEU A 273 21.81 -2.13 -21.57
CA LEU A 273 21.52 -3.55 -21.47
C LEU A 273 22.62 -4.24 -20.66
N MET A 274 22.23 -5.07 -19.70
CA MET A 274 23.16 -5.98 -19.05
C MET A 274 23.45 -7.18 -19.96
N GLU A 275 24.71 -7.60 -20.05
CA GLU A 275 25.12 -8.80 -20.82
C GLU A 275 24.54 -10.10 -20.23
N ARG A 276 24.11 -10.07 -18.96
CA ARG A 276 23.35 -11.13 -18.30
C ARG A 276 22.04 -10.58 -17.77
N ILE A 277 20.98 -11.34 -18.00
CA ILE A 277 19.68 -11.13 -17.38
C ILE A 277 19.82 -11.62 -15.94
N ASP A 278 20.32 -10.75 -15.06
CA ASP A 278 20.31 -10.99 -13.61
C ASP A 278 18.94 -10.60 -13.00
N SER A 279 17.93 -10.28 -13.83
CA SER A 279 16.57 -10.05 -13.35
C SER A 279 15.99 -11.35 -12.83
N SER A 280 15.94 -11.49 -11.50
CA SER A 280 15.32 -12.63 -10.85
C SER A 280 13.80 -12.54 -10.82
N GLN A 281 13.21 -11.40 -11.20
CA GLN A 281 11.77 -11.13 -11.08
C GLN A 281 11.15 -10.54 -12.34
N ALA A 282 9.87 -10.84 -12.53
CA ALA A 282 9.01 -10.30 -13.57
C ALA A 282 7.71 -9.75 -12.98
N MET A 283 7.25 -8.61 -13.53
CA MET A 283 5.91 -8.07 -13.35
C MET A 283 4.99 -8.71 -14.36
N VAL A 284 3.98 -9.43 -13.92
CA VAL A 284 2.93 -9.90 -14.83
C VAL A 284 1.95 -8.76 -15.02
N VAL A 285 1.85 -8.25 -16.23
CA VAL A 285 0.93 -7.18 -16.60
C VAL A 285 -0.16 -7.70 -17.52
N LYS A 286 -1.37 -7.17 -17.34
CA LYS A 286 -2.50 -7.48 -18.21
C LYS A 286 -3.08 -6.19 -18.78
N LEU A 287 -3.13 -6.11 -20.10
CA LEU A 287 -3.80 -5.04 -20.84
C LEU A 287 -4.76 -5.67 -21.85
N GLU A 288 -6.06 -5.53 -21.61
CA GLU A 288 -7.10 -6.17 -22.43
C GLU A 288 -6.87 -7.69 -22.51
N ASP A 289 -6.62 -8.21 -23.72
CA ASP A 289 -6.33 -9.62 -23.99
C ASP A 289 -4.84 -9.97 -23.96
N ILE A 290 -3.96 -8.97 -23.78
CA ILE A 290 -2.51 -9.15 -23.75
C ILE A 290 -2.07 -9.39 -22.30
N VAL A 291 -1.42 -10.54 -22.06
CA VAL A 291 -0.73 -10.84 -20.80
C VAL A 291 0.75 -11.01 -21.09
N ALA A 292 1.59 -10.22 -20.41
CA ALA A 292 3.04 -10.23 -20.60
C ALA A 292 3.76 -10.16 -19.25
N GLY A 293 4.95 -10.74 -19.18
CA GLY A 293 5.86 -10.58 -18.05
C GLY A 293 6.94 -9.56 -18.39
N ILE A 294 6.98 -8.45 -17.68
CA ILE A 294 8.02 -7.43 -17.82
C ILE A 294 9.12 -7.71 -16.81
N THR A 295 10.36 -7.90 -17.27
CA THR A 295 11.48 -8.17 -16.36
C THR A 295 11.93 -6.94 -15.60
N MET A 296 12.29 -7.13 -14.33
CA MET A 296 12.81 -6.06 -13.47
C MET A 296 13.92 -6.55 -12.54
N GLU A 297 14.62 -5.62 -11.91
CA GLU A 297 15.59 -5.95 -10.86
C GLU A 297 14.88 -6.20 -9.53
N GLU A 298 14.06 -5.25 -9.08
CA GLU A 298 13.41 -5.31 -7.77
C GLU A 298 12.17 -4.41 -7.70
N VAL A 299 11.23 -4.76 -6.83
CA VAL A 299 10.12 -3.90 -6.37
C VAL A 299 10.53 -3.27 -5.04
N CYS A 300 10.58 -1.94 -4.98
CA CYS A 300 11.01 -1.21 -3.79
C CYS A 300 9.87 -0.93 -2.82
N ASP A 301 8.72 -0.48 -3.33
CA ASP A 301 7.68 0.15 -2.51
C ASP A 301 6.35 0.20 -3.28
N VAL A 302 5.26 0.46 -2.56
CA VAL A 302 3.94 0.76 -3.13
C VAL A 302 3.43 2.07 -2.55
N ILE A 303 3.21 3.07 -3.41
CA ILE A 303 2.74 4.39 -3.02
C ILE A 303 1.38 4.69 -3.65
N PHE A 304 0.64 5.63 -3.08
CA PHE A 304 -0.58 6.18 -3.67
C PHE A 304 -0.27 7.60 -4.10
N LEU A 305 -0.16 7.81 -5.40
CA LEU A 305 0.25 9.09 -5.96
C LEU A 305 -0.98 9.89 -6.39
N ASN A 306 -1.01 11.18 -6.02
CA ASN A 306 -1.98 12.10 -6.58
C ASN A 306 -1.63 12.41 -8.04
N PRO A 307 -2.57 12.27 -9.00
CA PRO A 307 -2.33 12.66 -10.39
C PRO A 307 -1.80 14.09 -10.57
N GLN A 308 -2.10 15.00 -9.63
CA GLN A 308 -1.61 16.38 -9.66
C GLN A 308 -0.12 16.53 -9.33
N GLU A 309 0.47 15.54 -8.63
CA GLU A 309 1.91 15.49 -8.37
C GLU A 309 2.71 15.02 -9.60
N ILE A 310 2.01 14.50 -10.62
CA ILE A 310 2.63 14.10 -11.89
C ILE A 310 2.95 15.35 -12.69
N THR A 311 4.24 15.64 -12.79
CA THR A 311 4.75 16.74 -13.61
C THR A 311 5.15 16.26 -14.99
N ALA A 312 5.05 17.14 -15.97
CA ALA A 312 5.47 16.83 -17.34
C ALA A 312 6.96 16.52 -17.40
N VAL A 313 7.32 15.56 -18.24
CA VAL A 313 8.70 15.14 -18.48
C VAL A 313 9.53 16.37 -18.92
N PRO A 314 10.63 16.73 -18.24
CA PRO A 314 11.46 17.86 -18.63
C PRO A 314 11.94 17.75 -20.07
N THR A 315 11.88 18.85 -20.82
CA THR A 315 12.07 18.95 -22.28
C THR A 315 13.47 18.56 -22.79
N GLY A 316 14.39 18.15 -21.91
CA GLY A 316 15.76 17.73 -22.23
C GLY A 316 15.97 16.22 -22.36
N ILE A 317 14.94 15.40 -22.13
CA ILE A 317 14.99 13.94 -22.26
C ILE A 317 14.77 13.58 -23.75
N ASN A 318 15.47 12.57 -24.27
CA ASN A 318 15.52 12.28 -25.71
C ASN A 318 14.12 12.07 -26.32
N SER A 319 13.91 12.59 -27.53
CA SER A 319 12.62 12.69 -28.24
C SER A 319 11.84 11.39 -28.41
N GLY A 320 12.47 10.22 -28.24
CA GLY A 320 11.82 8.90 -28.34
C GLY A 320 11.34 8.29 -27.01
N GLN A 321 11.70 8.85 -25.85
CA GLN A 321 11.31 8.32 -24.53
C GLN A 321 9.98 8.89 -24.01
N TYR A 322 9.52 10.03 -24.55
CA TYR A 322 8.29 10.71 -24.11
C TYR A 322 7.03 9.85 -24.28
N GLU A 323 7.00 8.95 -25.25
CA GLU A 323 5.80 8.14 -25.52
C GLU A 323 5.57 7.06 -24.46
N TYR A 324 6.64 6.66 -23.76
CA TYR A 324 6.61 5.58 -22.76
C TYR A 324 6.64 6.09 -21.31
N ILE A 325 6.79 7.40 -21.09
CA ILE A 325 6.80 8.03 -19.77
C ILE A 325 5.61 8.98 -19.69
N GLN A 326 4.68 8.70 -18.78
CA GLN A 326 3.50 9.54 -18.54
C GLN A 326 3.87 10.87 -17.88
N GLY A 327 4.88 10.85 -17.00
CA GLY A 327 5.36 12.03 -16.29
C GLY A 327 6.41 11.64 -15.26
N VAL A 328 6.75 12.59 -14.39
CA VAL A 328 7.66 12.37 -13.26
C VAL A 328 7.04 12.86 -11.97
N ALA A 329 7.33 12.16 -10.89
CA ALA A 329 6.83 12.46 -9.56
C ALA A 329 7.97 12.40 -8.52
N PRO A 330 7.88 13.18 -7.43
CA PRO A 330 8.83 13.06 -6.34
C PRO A 330 8.65 11.71 -5.62
N TYR A 331 9.77 11.07 -5.29
CA TYR A 331 9.79 9.94 -4.37
C TYR A 331 10.99 10.08 -3.45
N GLN A 332 10.71 10.30 -2.16
CA GLN A 332 11.71 10.66 -1.15
C GLN A 332 12.51 11.91 -1.60
N GLU A 333 13.84 11.85 -1.60
CA GLU A 333 14.72 12.93 -2.09
C GLU A 333 15.10 12.75 -3.58
N LYS A 334 14.41 11.87 -4.32
CA LYS A 334 14.69 11.54 -5.72
C LYS A 334 13.47 11.83 -6.61
N ILE A 335 13.71 11.84 -7.92
CA ILE A 335 12.66 11.90 -8.94
C ILE A 335 12.43 10.48 -9.47
N MET A 336 11.17 10.10 -9.60
CA MET A 336 10.72 8.83 -10.16
C MET A 336 9.98 9.08 -11.47
N SER A 337 10.25 8.27 -12.49
CA SER A 337 9.52 8.33 -13.77
C SER A 337 8.31 7.40 -13.75
N ILE A 338 7.14 7.89 -14.16
CA ILE A 338 5.92 7.08 -14.23
C ILE A 338 5.81 6.47 -15.62
N LEU A 339 5.83 5.14 -15.71
CA LEU A 339 5.80 4.45 -16.98
C LEU A 339 4.38 4.33 -17.54
N ASN A 340 4.25 4.65 -18.81
CA ASN A 340 3.05 4.39 -19.59
C ASN A 340 3.11 2.97 -20.15
N LEU A 341 2.76 1.99 -19.31
CA LEU A 341 2.75 0.58 -19.72
C LEU A 341 1.81 0.31 -20.89
N GLN A 342 0.71 1.05 -21.00
CA GLN A 342 -0.21 0.89 -22.13
C GLN A 342 0.49 1.18 -23.46
N GLN A 343 1.23 2.28 -23.55
CA GLN A 343 2.00 2.62 -24.74
C GLN A 343 3.16 1.64 -24.98
N ILE A 344 3.82 1.17 -23.92
CA ILE A 344 4.89 0.16 -24.05
C ILE A 344 4.33 -1.15 -24.62
N LEU A 345 3.16 -1.60 -24.15
CA LEU A 345 2.55 -2.86 -24.61
C LEU A 345 1.97 -2.76 -26.03
N LEU A 346 1.36 -1.62 -26.38
CA LEU A 346 0.76 -1.43 -27.71
C LEU A 346 1.78 -1.06 -28.78
N ASN A 347 2.68 -0.12 -28.49
CA ASN A 347 3.60 0.47 -29.47
C ASN A 347 5.04 -0.05 -29.34
N GLY A 348 5.38 -0.77 -28.27
CA GLY A 348 6.71 -1.37 -28.06
C GLY A 348 7.00 -2.60 -28.92
N GLY A 349 6.08 -2.99 -29.82
CA GLY A 349 6.26 -4.11 -30.75
C GLY A 349 5.96 -5.48 -30.15
N LEU A 350 5.14 -5.54 -29.09
CA LEU A 350 4.75 -6.78 -28.40
C LEU A 350 3.58 -7.51 -29.04
N VAL A 351 2.87 -6.86 -29.97
CA VAL A 351 1.84 -7.49 -30.79
C VAL A 351 2.51 -8.01 -32.06
N ILE A 352 2.61 -9.34 -32.17
CA ILE A 352 2.90 -9.98 -33.47
C ILE A 352 1.60 -9.88 -34.27
N ASN A 353 1.51 -8.91 -35.18
CA ASN A 353 0.42 -8.90 -36.16
C ASN A 353 0.50 -10.20 -36.96
N HIS A 354 -0.51 -11.05 -36.82
CA HIS A 354 -0.66 -12.32 -37.52
C HIS A 354 -0.87 -12.12 -39.03
#